data_AF-A0A1C6R0B1-F1
#
_entry.id   AF-A0A1C6R0B1-F1
#
_cell.length_a   1.000
_cell.length_b   1.000
_cell.length_c   1.000
_cell.angle_alpha   90.00
_cell.angle_beta   90.00
_cell.angle_gamma   90.00
#
_symmetry.space_group_name_H-M   'P 1'
#
loop_
_entity.id
_entity.type
_entity.pdbx_description
1 polymer ?
#
loop_
_entity_poly.entity_id
_entity_poly.type
_entity_poly.pdbx_seq_one_letter_code
_entity_poly.pdbx_strand_id
1 'polypeptide(L)'
;MALAQPDPGGPPARAEGFGPVERRTAPLRGSLATTACMETLQVGYLHAVAAAAGCSLSQPFPDNGIDWHVSHGAAAHTVDDEVTIKVQLKCTYQIPPHPAGGAFSFTLDNAHLVKLARTPVAVHKILVVMIVPRSQDEWLRAGPGSLDLRHCCYWTNLAGHAVTGRYRTTVRIPTSRVFDDRALCDIMARVGAGGRP
;
A
#
# COMPACT_ATOMS: atom_id res chain seq x y z
N MET A 1 -69.28 -13.51 9.39
CA MET A 1 -68.16 -13.89 10.28
C MET A 1 -66.87 -13.29 9.74
N ALA A 2 -65.98 -12.63 10.45
CA ALA A 2 -66.02 -11.85 11.69
C ALA A 2 -64.72 -11.01 11.59
N LEU A 3 -64.87 -9.69 11.48
CA LEU A 3 -63.77 -8.71 11.50
C LEU A 3 -63.19 -8.64 12.92
N ALA A 4 -61.86 -8.59 13.03
CA ALA A 4 -61.18 -8.16 14.26
C ALA A 4 -60.20 -7.04 13.91
N GLN A 5 -60.49 -5.86 14.45
CA GLN A 5 -59.64 -4.67 14.48
C GLN A 5 -58.52 -4.81 15.54
N PRO A 6 -57.49 -3.93 15.50
CA PRO A 6 -56.27 -4.04 16.30
C PRO A 6 -56.39 -3.33 17.66
N ASP A 7 -55.54 -3.69 18.62
CA ASP A 7 -55.44 -3.02 19.94
C ASP A 7 -53.96 -2.78 20.32
N PRO A 8 -53.65 -1.90 21.31
CA PRO A 8 -52.93 -0.65 21.06
C PRO A 8 -51.51 -0.61 21.66
N GLY A 9 -50.79 0.45 21.30
CA GLY A 9 -49.37 0.67 21.58
C GLY A 9 -48.93 0.46 23.03
N GLY A 10 -47.90 -0.37 23.19
CA GLY A 10 -47.01 -0.36 24.34
C GLY A 10 -46.05 0.83 24.30
N PRO A 11 -45.57 1.31 25.46
CA PRO A 11 -44.75 2.52 25.56
C PRO A 11 -43.43 2.36 24.80
N PRO A 12 -42.84 3.45 24.28
CA PRO A 12 -41.57 3.38 23.58
C PRO A 12 -40.50 2.84 24.54
N ALA A 13 -39.82 1.78 24.11
CA ALA A 13 -38.58 1.34 24.72
C ALA A 13 -37.66 2.56 24.83
N ARG A 14 -37.25 2.84 26.07
CA ARG A 14 -36.39 3.96 26.44
C ARG A 14 -35.23 4.05 25.46
N ALA A 15 -35.04 5.24 24.90
CA ALA A 15 -33.82 5.61 24.21
C ALA A 15 -32.64 5.20 25.10
N GLU A 16 -31.86 4.22 24.66
CA GLU A 16 -30.57 3.95 25.25
C GLU A 16 -29.79 5.24 25.17
N GLY A 17 -29.52 5.80 26.35
CA GLY A 17 -28.77 7.03 26.47
C GLY A 17 -27.46 6.84 25.72
N PHE A 18 -27.22 7.73 24.75
CA PHE A 18 -25.86 8.07 24.39
C PHE A 18 -25.20 8.53 25.70
N GLY A 19 -24.46 7.62 26.33
CA GLY A 19 -23.52 7.97 27.38
C GLY A 19 -22.62 9.09 26.86
N PRO A 20 -22.09 9.94 27.75
CA PRO A 20 -21.20 11.01 27.34
C PRO A 20 -20.11 10.40 26.45
N VAL A 21 -20.02 10.87 25.20
CA VAL A 21 -18.90 10.53 24.33
C VAL A 21 -17.67 11.05 25.05
N GLU A 22 -16.98 10.16 25.77
CA GLU A 22 -15.69 10.49 26.36
C GLU A 22 -14.84 11.01 25.21
N ARG A 23 -14.55 12.31 25.25
CA ARG A 23 -13.55 12.90 24.37
C ARG A 23 -12.25 12.24 24.76
N ARG A 24 -11.92 11.14 24.08
CA ARG A 24 -10.59 10.54 24.13
C ARG A 24 -9.62 11.67 23.84
N THR A 25 -8.89 12.08 24.86
CA THR A 25 -7.78 13.01 24.69
C THR A 25 -6.84 12.40 23.67
N ALA A 26 -6.30 13.24 22.77
CA ALA A 26 -5.35 12.77 21.77
C ALA A 26 -4.22 12.03 22.50
N PRO A 27 -3.87 10.81 22.07
CA PRO A 27 -2.84 10.04 22.76
C PRO A 27 -1.50 10.78 22.70
N LEU A 28 -0.71 10.68 23.77
CA LEU A 28 0.66 11.18 23.76
C LEU A 28 1.49 10.34 22.76
N ARG A 29 1.86 10.95 21.63
CA ARG A 29 2.72 10.32 20.61
C ARG A 29 4.20 10.65 20.85
N GLY A 30 5.08 9.77 20.37
CA GLY A 30 6.52 10.01 20.36
C GLY A 30 6.92 11.16 19.42
N SER A 31 8.19 11.58 19.49
CA SER A 31 8.73 12.76 18.80
C SER A 31 9.43 12.47 17.47
N LEU A 32 9.32 11.25 16.93
CA LEU A 32 9.90 10.90 15.63
C LEU A 32 9.27 11.74 14.51
N ALA A 33 10.09 12.09 13.51
CA ALA A 33 9.60 12.82 12.34
C ALA A 33 8.49 12.03 11.63
N THR A 34 7.40 12.71 11.27
CA THR A 34 6.24 12.06 10.62
C THR A 34 6.63 11.27 9.37
N THR A 35 7.60 11.75 8.60
CA THR A 35 8.11 11.05 7.41
C THR A 35 8.80 9.73 7.74
N ALA A 36 9.52 9.63 8.86
CA ALA A 36 10.11 8.38 9.33
C ALA A 36 9.02 7.40 9.83
N CYS A 37 7.98 7.91 10.48
CA CYS A 37 6.81 7.12 10.85
C CYS A 37 6.05 6.59 9.61
N MET A 38 5.93 7.40 8.55
CA MET A 38 5.33 6.99 7.27
C MET A 38 6.13 5.88 6.59
N GLU A 39 7.46 5.99 6.61
CA GLU A 39 8.36 4.94 6.10
C GLU A 39 8.18 3.64 6.89
N THR A 40 8.19 3.72 8.23
CA THR A 40 7.96 2.57 9.12
C THR A 40 6.61 1.90 8.84
N LEU A 41 5.55 2.69 8.65
CA LEU A 41 4.22 2.18 8.32
C LEU A 41 4.22 1.42 6.98
N GLN A 42 4.87 1.98 5.96
CA GLN A 42 4.95 1.35 4.64
C GLN A 42 5.80 0.08 4.65
N VAL A 43 6.89 0.05 5.41
CA VAL A 43 7.68 -1.17 5.63
C VAL A 43 6.80 -2.24 6.30
N GLY A 44 6.06 -1.90 7.36
CA GLY A 44 5.13 -2.84 8.01
C GLY A 44 4.09 -3.40 7.04
N TYR A 45 3.54 -2.58 6.15
CA TYR A 45 2.64 -3.05 5.10
C TYR A 45 3.30 -4.00 4.12
N LEU A 46 4.52 -3.68 3.64
CA LEU A 46 5.27 -4.57 2.75
C LEU A 46 5.52 -5.93 3.40
N HIS A 47 5.88 -5.96 4.69
CA HIS A 47 6.05 -7.20 5.44
C HIS A 47 4.76 -8.02 5.51
N ALA A 48 3.61 -7.39 5.75
CA ALA A 48 2.32 -8.07 5.79
C ALA A 48 1.96 -8.67 4.41
N VAL A 49 2.13 -7.90 3.34
CA VAL A 49 1.88 -8.34 1.95
C VAL A 49 2.82 -9.49 1.57
N ALA A 50 4.12 -9.36 1.84
CA ALA A 50 5.10 -10.40 1.53
C ALA A 50 4.82 -11.70 2.30
N ALA A 51 4.47 -11.60 3.58
CA ALA A 51 4.12 -12.76 4.39
C ALA A 51 2.88 -13.49 3.84
N ALA A 52 1.83 -12.74 3.47
CA ALA A 52 0.62 -13.31 2.88
C ALA A 52 0.88 -13.93 1.49
N ALA A 53 1.78 -13.35 0.71
CA ALA A 53 2.21 -13.87 -0.60
C ALA A 53 3.26 -14.98 -0.53
N GLY A 54 3.73 -15.39 0.66
CA GLY A 54 4.78 -16.40 0.81
C GLY A 54 6.15 -15.96 0.25
N CYS A 55 6.42 -14.66 0.22
CA CYS A 55 7.67 -14.10 -0.29
C CYS A 55 8.68 -13.82 0.84
N SER A 56 9.98 -13.93 0.53
CA SER A 56 11.04 -13.48 1.42
C SER A 56 11.42 -12.02 1.13
N LEU A 57 11.90 -11.33 2.17
CA LEU A 57 12.30 -9.93 2.10
C LEU A 57 13.77 -9.78 2.53
N SER A 58 14.53 -8.98 1.79
CA SER A 58 15.87 -8.57 2.19
C SER A 58 16.14 -7.11 1.82
N GLN A 59 16.93 -6.42 2.66
CA GLN A 59 17.36 -5.05 2.39
C GLN A 59 18.74 -5.06 1.71
N PRO A 60 18.96 -4.24 0.67
CA PRO A 60 20.29 -4.14 0.07
C PRO A 60 21.27 -3.44 1.02
N PHE A 61 22.50 -3.96 1.09
CA PHE A 61 23.59 -3.36 1.83
C PHE A 61 24.84 -3.25 0.96
N PRO A 62 25.43 -2.06 0.79
CA PRO A 62 24.92 -0.76 1.24
C PRO A 62 23.65 -0.35 0.48
N ASP A 63 22.86 0.58 1.05
CA ASP A 63 21.70 1.17 0.37
C ASP A 63 22.14 1.83 -0.95
N ASN A 64 21.41 1.51 -2.02
CA ASN A 64 21.64 2.02 -3.36
C ASN A 64 20.41 2.71 -3.98
N GLY A 65 19.45 3.14 -3.16
CA GLY A 65 18.20 3.80 -3.57
C GLY A 65 17.11 2.85 -4.05
N ILE A 66 17.24 1.56 -3.73
CA ILE A 66 16.18 0.54 -3.78
C ILE A 66 16.01 0.08 -2.34
N ASP A 67 14.78 0.04 -1.84
CA ASP A 67 14.55 -0.17 -0.41
C ASP A 67 14.54 -1.67 -0.06
N TRP A 68 13.98 -2.51 -0.95
CA TRP A 68 13.79 -3.94 -0.68
C TRP A 68 14.00 -4.82 -1.91
N HIS A 69 14.49 -6.03 -1.66
CA HIS A 69 14.37 -7.17 -2.56
C HIS A 69 13.27 -8.08 -2.04
N VAL A 70 12.38 -8.50 -2.94
CA VAL A 70 11.32 -9.46 -2.65
C VAL A 70 11.58 -10.69 -3.51
N SER A 71 11.72 -11.85 -2.90
CA SER A 71 11.96 -13.12 -3.58
C SER A 71 10.77 -14.06 -3.41
N HIS A 72 10.48 -14.83 -4.46
CA HIS A 72 9.40 -15.82 -4.49
C HIS A 72 9.94 -17.10 -5.12
N GLY A 73 9.87 -18.21 -4.38
CA GLY A 73 10.24 -19.53 -4.86
C GLY A 73 9.00 -20.36 -5.16
N ALA A 74 8.89 -20.92 -6.36
CA ALA A 74 7.77 -21.79 -6.72
C ALA A 74 8.16 -22.79 -7.80
N ALA A 75 7.73 -24.05 -7.65
CA ALA A 75 7.99 -25.11 -8.63
C ALA A 75 7.39 -24.84 -10.03
N ALA A 76 6.42 -23.92 -10.13
CA ALA A 76 5.81 -23.52 -11.38
C ALA A 76 6.62 -22.45 -12.16
N HIS A 77 7.66 -21.88 -11.54
CA HIS A 77 8.55 -20.98 -12.26
C HIS A 77 9.35 -21.75 -13.32
N THR A 78 9.58 -21.10 -14.46
CA THR A 78 10.24 -21.71 -15.62
C THR A 78 11.59 -21.09 -15.94
N VAL A 79 11.89 -19.91 -15.38
CA VAL A 79 13.18 -19.23 -15.60
C VAL A 79 14.23 -19.58 -14.55
N ASP A 80 13.79 -19.80 -13.31
CA ASP A 80 14.60 -20.19 -12.16
C ASP A 80 13.67 -20.72 -11.05
N ASP A 81 14.20 -21.43 -10.06
CA ASP A 81 13.39 -21.93 -8.93
C ASP A 81 12.94 -20.81 -7.98
N GLU A 82 13.73 -19.74 -7.88
CA GLU A 82 13.44 -18.49 -7.19
C GLU A 82 13.56 -17.29 -8.13
N VAL A 83 12.59 -16.37 -8.09
CA VAL A 83 12.70 -15.06 -8.75
C VAL A 83 12.65 -13.92 -7.75
N THR A 84 13.37 -12.84 -8.08
CA THR A 84 13.45 -11.64 -7.27
C THR A 84 12.93 -10.43 -8.04
N ILE A 85 12.24 -9.53 -7.35
CA ILE A 85 12.02 -8.15 -7.79
C ILE A 85 12.60 -7.16 -6.78
N LYS A 86 12.95 -5.98 -7.28
CA LYS A 86 13.42 -4.84 -6.49
C LYS A 86 12.28 -3.87 -6.29
N VAL A 87 12.06 -3.44 -5.06
CA VAL A 87 10.97 -2.55 -4.69
C VAL A 87 11.54 -1.25 -4.15
N GLN A 88 11.10 -0.14 -4.73
CA GLN A 88 11.29 1.18 -4.13
C GLN A 88 9.95 1.64 -3.52
N LEU A 89 10.00 2.03 -2.25
CA LEU A 89 8.90 2.51 -1.45
C LEU A 89 8.86 4.04 -1.48
N LYS A 90 7.66 4.59 -1.63
CA LYS A 90 7.36 6.00 -1.37
C LYS A 90 6.04 6.10 -0.62
N CYS A 91 5.97 6.99 0.36
CA CYS A 91 4.75 7.26 1.11
C CYS A 91 4.42 8.75 1.04
N THR A 92 3.13 9.10 0.89
CA THR A 92 2.68 10.50 0.81
C THR A 92 1.31 10.70 1.45
N TYR A 93 1.14 11.85 2.10
CA TYR A 93 -0.17 12.39 2.53
C TYR A 93 -0.65 13.54 1.62
N GLN A 94 0.16 13.94 0.62
CA GLN A 94 -0.14 15.09 -0.25
C GLN A 94 -1.24 14.76 -1.27
N ILE A 95 -1.44 13.47 -1.54
CA ILE A 95 -2.50 12.98 -2.40
C ILE A 95 -3.65 12.53 -1.50
N PRO A 96 -4.90 12.95 -1.75
CA PRO A 96 -6.02 12.52 -0.95
C PRO A 96 -6.23 11.00 -1.08
N PRO A 97 -6.71 10.33 -0.01
CA PRO A 97 -7.19 8.96 -0.11
C PRO A 97 -8.25 8.83 -1.21
N HIS A 98 -8.31 7.70 -1.90
CA HIS A 98 -9.18 7.45 -3.05
C HIS A 98 -9.01 8.50 -4.17
N PRO A 99 -7.84 8.54 -4.83
CA PRO A 99 -7.59 9.48 -5.92
C PRO A 99 -8.66 9.33 -7.01
N ALA A 100 -9.22 10.46 -7.45
CA ALA A 100 -10.23 10.45 -8.51
C ALA A 100 -9.63 9.98 -9.85
N GLY A 101 -10.40 9.17 -10.59
CA GLY A 101 -10.04 8.70 -11.93
C GLY A 101 -9.13 7.47 -11.94
N GLY A 102 -8.66 7.10 -13.13
CA GLY A 102 -7.89 5.87 -13.36
C GLY A 102 -6.40 5.94 -12.98
N ALA A 103 -5.89 7.12 -12.62
CA ALA A 103 -4.50 7.29 -12.21
C ALA A 103 -4.27 8.63 -11.47
N PHE A 104 -3.25 8.69 -10.63
CA PHE A 104 -2.77 9.92 -9.99
C PHE A 104 -1.34 10.28 -10.42
N SER A 105 -0.97 11.54 -10.26
CA SER A 105 0.37 12.04 -10.58
C SER A 105 1.29 11.92 -9.37
N PHE A 106 2.50 11.42 -9.56
CA PHE A 106 3.51 11.34 -8.52
C PHE A 106 4.86 11.83 -9.06
N THR A 107 5.52 12.74 -8.34
CA THR A 107 6.77 13.36 -8.78
C THR A 107 7.97 12.68 -8.12
N LEU A 108 8.90 12.19 -8.94
CA LEU A 108 10.15 11.57 -8.51
C LEU A 108 11.33 12.47 -8.83
N ASP A 109 12.37 12.44 -7.99
CA ASP A 109 13.69 12.91 -8.39
C ASP A 109 14.23 12.06 -9.54
N ASN A 110 14.84 12.71 -10.52
CA ASN A 110 15.33 12.05 -11.72
C ASN A 110 16.36 10.94 -11.39
N ALA A 111 17.15 11.10 -10.33
CA ALA A 111 18.09 10.07 -9.88
C ALA A 111 17.39 8.76 -9.47
N HIS A 112 16.21 8.83 -8.84
CA HIS A 112 15.40 7.65 -8.52
C HIS A 112 14.73 7.09 -9.78
N LEU A 113 14.17 7.96 -10.62
CA LEU A 113 13.53 7.54 -11.87
C LEU A 113 14.50 6.81 -12.80
N VAL A 114 15.73 7.32 -12.99
CA VAL A 114 16.75 6.67 -13.84
C VAL A 114 17.05 5.25 -13.36
N LYS A 115 17.10 5.02 -12.04
CA LYS A 115 17.32 3.67 -11.48
C LYS A 115 16.13 2.75 -11.76
N LEU A 116 14.90 3.22 -11.54
CA LEU A 116 13.67 2.47 -11.76
C LEU A 116 13.39 2.20 -13.24
N ALA A 117 13.73 3.15 -14.12
CA ALA A 117 13.44 3.10 -15.54
C ALA A 117 14.47 2.33 -16.37
N ARG A 118 15.57 1.88 -15.76
CA ARG A 118 16.61 1.11 -16.46
C ARG A 118 16.01 -0.11 -17.16
N THR A 119 16.33 -0.27 -18.43
CA THR A 119 15.94 -1.41 -19.27
C THR A 119 16.98 -1.61 -20.38
N PRO A 120 17.32 -2.86 -20.77
CA PRO A 120 16.90 -4.12 -20.16
C PRO A 120 17.50 -4.33 -18.76
N VAL A 121 16.89 -5.21 -17.97
CA VAL A 121 17.35 -5.63 -16.63
C VAL A 121 17.11 -7.12 -16.43
N ALA A 122 18.01 -7.78 -15.71
CA ALA A 122 17.81 -9.16 -15.26
C ALA A 122 16.83 -9.25 -14.08
N VAL A 123 16.92 -8.30 -13.15
CA VAL A 123 16.03 -8.20 -11.97
C VAL A 123 15.13 -6.99 -12.15
N HIS A 124 13.83 -7.23 -12.27
CA HIS A 124 12.83 -6.18 -12.45
C HIS A 124 12.69 -5.29 -11.22
N LYS A 125 12.22 -4.06 -11.45
CA LYS A 125 12.02 -3.05 -10.40
C LYS A 125 10.60 -2.53 -10.45
N ILE A 126 10.00 -2.33 -9.30
CA ILE A 126 8.70 -1.64 -9.18
C ILE A 126 8.80 -0.49 -8.17
N LEU A 127 7.98 0.53 -8.41
CA LEU A 127 7.70 1.57 -7.44
C LEU A 127 6.39 1.22 -6.74
N VAL A 128 6.38 1.26 -5.41
CA VAL A 128 5.17 1.16 -4.58
C VAL A 128 4.94 2.49 -3.87
N VAL A 129 3.82 3.12 -4.16
CA VAL A 129 3.41 4.40 -3.57
C VAL A 129 2.25 4.20 -2.61
N MET A 130 2.52 4.41 -1.32
CA MET A 130 1.51 4.42 -0.26
C MET A 130 0.89 5.82 -0.15
N ILE A 131 -0.43 5.89 -0.19
CA ILE A 131 -1.20 7.07 0.18
C ILE A 131 -1.74 6.86 1.60
N VAL A 132 -1.45 7.80 2.50
CA VAL A 132 -1.90 7.78 3.90
C VAL A 132 -2.73 9.03 4.23
N PRO A 133 -3.65 8.95 5.20
CA PRO A 133 -4.29 10.13 5.79
C PRO A 133 -3.26 11.12 6.35
N ARG A 134 -3.58 12.41 6.32
CA ARG A 134 -2.71 13.45 6.87
C ARG A 134 -2.56 13.35 8.39
N SER A 135 -3.62 12.97 9.11
CA SER A 135 -3.56 12.79 10.55
C SER A 135 -3.04 11.40 10.89
N GLN A 136 -1.98 11.33 11.70
CA GLN A 136 -1.43 10.06 12.20
C GLN A 136 -2.44 9.28 13.07
N ASP A 137 -3.42 9.96 13.67
CA ASP A 137 -4.51 9.33 14.43
C ASP A 137 -5.41 8.46 13.57
N GLU A 138 -5.37 8.64 12.26
CA GLU A 138 -6.18 7.89 11.32
C GLU A 138 -5.44 6.69 10.73
N TRP A 139 -4.12 6.56 10.90
CA TRP A 139 -3.33 5.56 10.16
C TRP A 139 -3.66 4.12 10.52
N LEU A 140 -3.99 3.85 11.79
CA LEU A 140 -4.15 2.49 12.30
C LEU A 140 -5.29 2.42 13.31
N ARG A 141 -6.15 1.42 13.15
CA ARG A 141 -7.20 1.07 14.11
C ARG A 141 -7.09 -0.42 14.41
N ALA A 142 -6.89 -0.74 15.68
CA ALA A 142 -6.86 -2.12 16.14
C ALA A 142 -8.14 -2.43 16.91
N GLY A 143 -8.72 -3.59 16.64
CA GLY A 143 -9.82 -4.17 17.40
C GLY A 143 -9.68 -5.68 17.49
N PRO A 144 -10.56 -6.36 18.25
CA PRO A 144 -10.44 -7.80 18.49
C PRO A 144 -10.46 -8.68 17.24
N GLY A 145 -11.10 -8.22 16.16
CA GLY A 145 -11.22 -8.99 14.91
C GLY A 145 -10.29 -8.55 13.79
N SER A 146 -9.64 -7.38 13.89
CA SER A 146 -8.87 -6.83 12.77
C SER A 146 -7.89 -5.74 13.18
N LEU A 147 -6.81 -5.65 12.41
CA LEU A 147 -5.95 -4.47 12.33
C LEU A 147 -6.24 -3.74 11.02
N ASP A 148 -6.94 -2.61 11.09
CA ASP A 148 -7.22 -1.76 9.94
C ASP A 148 -6.12 -0.71 9.79
N LEU A 149 -5.37 -0.79 8.70
CA LEU A 149 -4.43 0.23 8.29
C LEU A 149 -5.13 1.10 7.24
N ARG A 150 -5.43 2.35 7.57
CA ARG A 150 -6.05 3.27 6.61
C ARG A 150 -4.98 3.83 5.68
N HIS A 151 -4.79 3.14 4.56
CA HIS A 151 -3.84 3.50 3.52
C HIS A 151 -4.27 2.82 2.21
N CYS A 152 -3.61 3.16 1.11
CA CYS A 152 -3.63 2.32 -0.08
C CYS A 152 -2.27 2.39 -0.77
N CYS A 153 -1.68 1.24 -1.04
CA CYS A 153 -0.44 1.11 -1.79
C CYS A 153 -0.75 0.82 -3.24
N TYR A 154 -0.16 1.58 -4.16
CA TYR A 154 -0.28 1.36 -5.59
C TYR A 154 1.09 1.05 -6.19
N TRP A 155 1.16 0.15 -7.15
CA TRP A 155 2.42 -0.24 -7.78
C TRP A 155 2.48 0.09 -9.27
N THR A 156 3.69 0.31 -9.77
CA THR A 156 3.95 0.37 -11.21
C THR A 156 5.38 -0.04 -11.54
N ASN A 157 5.56 -0.70 -12.69
CA ASN A 157 6.85 -0.84 -13.33
C ASN A 157 7.13 0.41 -14.20
N LEU A 158 8.32 1.01 -14.06
CA LEU A 158 8.71 2.22 -14.80
C LEU A 158 9.76 1.95 -15.87
N ALA A 159 10.04 0.69 -16.21
CA ALA A 159 11.08 0.34 -17.17
C ALA A 159 10.83 1.05 -18.51
N GLY A 160 11.85 1.75 -19.03
CA GLY A 160 11.77 2.53 -20.26
C GLY A 160 11.12 3.91 -20.12
N HIS A 161 10.67 4.32 -18.92
CA HIS A 161 10.08 5.64 -18.72
C HIS A 161 11.13 6.75 -18.88
N ALA A 162 10.87 7.70 -19.79
CA ALA A 162 11.78 8.82 -20.03
C ALA A 162 11.81 9.82 -18.87
N VAL A 163 12.98 10.42 -18.64
CA VAL A 163 13.11 11.62 -17.81
C VAL A 163 12.67 12.82 -18.63
N THR A 164 11.71 13.61 -18.13
CA THR A 164 11.14 14.74 -18.87
C THR A 164 11.42 16.10 -18.24
N GLY A 165 11.65 16.16 -16.92
CA GLY A 165 12.01 17.42 -16.25
C GLY A 165 13.51 17.54 -15.96
N ARG A 166 13.94 18.75 -15.56
CA ARG A 166 15.37 19.05 -15.28
C ARG A 166 15.93 18.29 -14.07
N TYR A 167 15.17 18.27 -12.98
CA TYR A 167 15.58 17.61 -11.72
C TYR A 167 14.59 16.55 -11.24
N ARG A 168 13.31 16.71 -11.62
CA ARG A 168 12.21 15.85 -11.22
C ARG A 168 11.33 15.55 -12.40
N THR A 169 10.74 14.37 -12.42
CA THR A 169 9.81 13.93 -13.45
C THR A 169 8.54 13.42 -12.78
N THR A 170 7.39 13.83 -13.31
CA THR A 170 6.08 13.35 -12.84
C THR A 170 5.67 12.12 -13.64
N VAL A 171 5.39 11.03 -12.94
CA VAL A 171 4.86 9.78 -13.50
C VAL A 171 3.39 9.63 -13.15
N ARG A 172 2.66 8.82 -13.93
CA ARG A 172 1.24 8.49 -13.68
C ARG A 172 1.14 7.11 -13.08
N ILE A 173 0.49 7.00 -11.91
CA ILE A 173 0.33 5.75 -11.17
C ILE A 173 -1.13 5.31 -11.27
N PRO A 174 -1.43 4.15 -11.88
CA PRO A 174 -2.80 3.66 -12.03
C PRO A 174 -3.47 3.33 -10.69
N THR A 175 -4.70 3.76 -10.50
CA THR A 175 -5.50 3.44 -9.29
C THR A 175 -6.02 2.00 -9.30
N SER A 176 -6.01 1.33 -10.44
CA SER A 176 -6.36 -0.10 -10.56
C SER A 176 -5.23 -1.04 -10.10
N ARG A 177 -4.00 -0.55 -9.91
CA ARG A 177 -2.85 -1.35 -9.50
C ARG A 177 -2.59 -1.26 -8.01
N VAL A 178 -3.55 -1.73 -7.22
CA VAL A 178 -3.37 -1.90 -5.77
C VAL A 178 -2.28 -2.96 -5.54
N PHE A 179 -1.39 -2.70 -4.58
CA PHE A 179 -0.29 -3.58 -4.22
C PHE A 179 -0.66 -4.38 -2.98
N ASP A 180 -1.43 -5.46 -3.17
CA ASP A 180 -1.75 -6.44 -2.13
C ASP A 180 -1.00 -7.77 -2.37
N ASP A 181 -1.28 -8.79 -1.56
CA ASP A 181 -0.68 -10.12 -1.66
C ASP A 181 -0.98 -10.78 -3.01
N ARG A 182 -2.21 -10.64 -3.52
CA ARG A 182 -2.61 -11.21 -4.81
C ARG A 182 -1.85 -10.55 -5.96
N ALA A 183 -1.76 -9.23 -5.97
CA ALA A 183 -0.99 -8.50 -6.96
C ALA A 183 0.50 -8.88 -6.92
N LEU A 184 1.06 -9.10 -5.73
CA LEU A 184 2.43 -9.58 -5.59
C LEU A 184 2.59 -11.00 -6.16
N CYS A 185 1.70 -11.94 -5.82
CA CYS A 185 1.69 -13.29 -6.40
C CYS A 185 1.62 -13.24 -7.93
N ASP A 186 0.74 -12.41 -8.50
CA ASP A 186 0.59 -12.26 -9.95
C ASP A 186 1.85 -11.71 -10.61
N ILE A 187 2.49 -10.71 -9.98
CA ILE A 187 3.78 -10.16 -10.45
C ILE A 187 4.84 -11.27 -10.45
N MET A 188 4.95 -12.01 -9.35
CA MET A 188 5.96 -13.05 -9.20
C MET A 188 5.75 -14.21 -10.17
N ALA A 189 4.50 -14.64 -10.38
CA ALA A 189 4.18 -15.66 -11.38
C ALA A 189 4.57 -15.21 -12.81
N ARG A 190 4.29 -13.94 -13.17
CA ARG A 190 4.71 -13.39 -14.47
C ARG A 190 6.23 -13.37 -14.60
N VAL A 191 6.95 -12.92 -13.58
CA VAL A 191 8.42 -12.87 -13.60
C VAL A 191 9.01 -14.29 -13.62
N GLY A 192 8.46 -15.23 -12.86
CA GLY A 192 8.80 -16.65 -12.85
C GLY A 192 8.62 -17.34 -14.20
N ALA A 193 7.72 -16.83 -15.05
CA ALA A 193 7.53 -17.26 -16.43
C ALA A 193 8.42 -16.51 -17.45
N GLY A 194 9.32 -15.64 -17.01
CA GLY A 194 10.18 -14.81 -17.87
C GLY A 194 9.50 -13.55 -18.41
N GLY A 195 8.31 -13.24 -17.91
CA GLY A 195 7.59 -12.00 -18.18
C GLY A 195 8.11 -10.83 -17.33
N ARG A 196 7.32 -9.76 -17.32
CA ARG A 196 7.60 -8.54 -16.55
C ARG A 196 6.48 -8.30 -15.54
N PRO A 197 6.75 -7.56 -14.44
CA PRO A 197 5.71 -7.13 -13.51
C PRO A 197 4.56 -6.42 -14.21
#